data_AF-A0A661FQP9-F1
#
_entry.id   AF-A0A661FQP9-F1
#
_cell.length_a   1.000
_cell.length_b   1.000
_cell.length_c   1.000
_cell.angle_alpha   90.00
_cell.angle_beta   90.00
_cell.angle_gamma   90.00
#
_symmetry.space_group_name_H-M   'P 1'
#
loop_
_entity.id
_entity.type
_entity.pdbx_description
1 polymer ?
#
loop_
_entity_poly.entity_id
_entity_poly.type
_entity_poly.pdbx_seq_one_letter_code
_entity_poly.pdbx_strand_id
1 'polypeptide(L)'
;MKRTKKYLAAILLMIPLFACAEEGSNLSGLWESYKRFGPDVHGPLLIDERLQSAEAGPYIVDVTNDGDSISFSLPDDQGRFIGQLKGQSIQGHWIQPPPQQIGQNMASPIVLERIDNGMWRGDIRPRASEYTFFLPIKSGADGALTTFLRNPDRNLGIFTNIRRIEQNGSALSFIGGFFRSTDEQVLASGSYDEEYDVITMVLPPWRGGTYDFQRVPDDTNSHFHARSKNASPWKYTQPPELDDGWNTSTLADVGLDEAPIRQMIDEEIRTLDDNLHSHRVHGVLIARNGKLVVEEYFHGFDRNTPHDTRSASKSMASMLVGAAMEAGFDVSVDTPVYETMRGQSTDRELRKQAMTLKHLLTMSSGFYCDDNDSDAPGNENTLQEQQDEPNWYKYTLDLPMAYDPGTNAIYCSANSNLIGAVLSGATGESLMDLFADLIARPLGVKQYYLGLQPTGEPYLGGGAHWLPRDFMKLGQVMLNGGTWNGHRIVSEEWAAESTQAQVKIGDRDYGYQWWINEYPFRDGTVHAFFAAGNGGQIIMGIPELDLLIAFYGGNYSDAVLYRAQNVLIPEYILKSVKSAVKSL
;
A
#
# COMPACT_ATOMS: atom_id res chain seq x y z
N MET A 1 4.32 21.61 103.42
CA MET A 1 5.33 20.61 102.99
C MET A 1 4.56 19.42 102.40
N LYS A 2 4.69 18.93 101.17
CA LYS A 2 5.71 19.03 100.12
C LYS A 2 4.99 19.12 98.76
N ARG A 3 5.59 19.87 97.82
CA ARG A 3 5.22 19.93 96.39
C ARG A 3 5.62 18.62 95.69
N THR A 4 4.77 18.12 94.80
CA THR A 4 5.18 17.16 93.77
C THR A 4 4.59 17.59 92.43
N LYS A 5 5.48 17.73 91.44
CA LYS A 5 5.25 18.28 90.10
C LYS A 5 4.37 17.35 89.25
N LYS A 6 3.40 17.91 88.53
CA LYS A 6 2.71 17.23 87.41
C LYS A 6 3.58 17.39 86.16
N TYR A 7 3.94 16.28 85.51
CA TYR A 7 4.47 16.27 84.15
C TYR A 7 3.30 16.21 83.17
N LEU A 8 3.22 17.20 82.28
CA LEU A 8 2.31 17.22 81.13
C LEU A 8 3.02 16.47 79.99
N ALA A 9 2.48 15.35 79.53
CA ALA A 9 2.91 14.71 78.29
C ALA A 9 2.09 15.33 77.15
N ALA A 10 2.77 16.05 76.25
CA ALA A 10 2.18 16.55 75.01
C ALA A 10 2.07 15.38 74.02
N ILE A 11 0.84 15.01 73.64
CA ILE A 11 0.57 14.09 72.54
C ILE A 11 0.70 14.92 71.25
N LEU A 12 1.77 14.69 70.50
CA LEU A 12 1.92 15.21 69.14
C LEU A 12 0.99 14.40 68.23
N LEU A 13 -0.13 14.98 67.81
CA LEU A 13 -0.92 14.45 66.69
C LEU A 13 -0.11 14.68 65.40
N MET A 14 0.44 13.61 64.83
CA MET A 14 0.85 13.62 63.42
C MET A 14 -0.41 13.65 62.57
N ILE A 15 -0.71 14.80 61.98
CA ILE A 15 -1.59 14.90 60.83
C ILE A 15 -0.80 14.31 59.65
N PRO A 16 -1.28 13.27 58.96
CA PRO A 16 -0.64 12.85 57.73
C PRO A 16 -0.79 14.00 56.73
N LEU A 17 0.34 14.55 56.29
CA LEU A 17 0.36 15.33 55.06
C LEU A 17 -0.10 14.39 53.95
N PHE A 18 -1.33 14.57 53.48
CA PHE A 18 -1.67 14.13 52.13
C PHE A 18 -0.74 14.89 51.19
N ALA A 19 0.24 14.17 50.64
CA ALA A 19 0.94 14.64 49.46
C ALA A 19 -0.13 14.94 48.40
N CYS A 20 -0.13 16.19 47.92
CA CYS A 20 -0.86 16.56 46.72
C CYS A 20 -0.39 15.66 45.58
N ALA A 21 -1.32 15.32 44.68
CA ALA A 21 -1.10 14.48 43.52
C ALA A 21 0.21 14.81 42.80
N GLU A 22 1.02 13.80 42.52
CA GLU A 22 2.19 13.94 41.65
C GLU A 22 1.71 14.39 40.27
N GLU A 23 2.22 15.55 39.84
CA GLU A 23 2.19 15.99 38.44
C GLU A 23 2.82 14.88 37.59
N GLY A 24 2.10 14.38 36.58
CA GLY A 24 2.65 13.38 35.67
C GLY A 24 3.95 13.87 35.04
N SER A 25 4.86 12.95 34.70
CA SER A 25 6.14 13.29 34.04
C SER A 25 5.92 14.26 32.88
N ASN A 26 6.82 15.26 32.74
CA ASN A 26 6.85 16.21 31.63
C ASN A 26 6.84 15.53 30.25
N LEU A 27 7.22 14.25 30.15
CA LEU A 27 7.19 13.49 28.88
C LEU A 27 5.80 13.00 28.48
N SER A 28 4.80 13.01 29.37
CA SER A 28 3.47 12.46 29.08
C SER A 28 2.76 13.24 27.98
N GLY A 29 2.19 12.55 26.99
CA GLY A 29 1.50 13.17 25.87
C GLY A 29 1.74 12.45 24.55
N LEU A 30 1.16 12.99 23.48
CA LEU A 30 1.43 12.53 22.11
C LEU A 30 2.57 13.35 21.52
N TRP A 31 3.51 12.66 20.88
CA TRP A 31 4.66 13.25 20.23
C TRP A 31 4.71 12.79 18.77
N GLU A 32 5.12 13.67 17.87
CA GLU A 32 5.17 13.42 16.43
C GLU A 32 6.54 13.83 15.86
N SER A 33 7.05 13.04 14.94
CA SER A 33 8.21 13.38 14.11
C SER A 33 7.90 13.08 12.65
N TYR A 34 8.28 14.00 11.77
CA TYR A 34 8.17 13.85 10.33
C TYR A 34 9.53 14.08 9.68
N LYS A 35 9.93 13.20 8.77
CA LYS A 35 11.18 13.32 8.02
C LYS A 35 11.01 12.93 6.57
N ARG A 36 11.42 13.81 5.66
CA ARG A 36 11.48 13.57 4.21
C ARG A 36 12.92 13.25 3.79
N PHE A 37 13.06 12.33 2.85
CA PHE A 37 14.32 11.82 2.29
C PHE A 37 14.41 12.03 0.77
N GLY A 38 13.71 13.05 0.24
CA GLY A 38 13.58 13.28 -1.20
C GLY A 38 12.49 12.41 -1.86
N PRO A 39 12.56 12.17 -3.18
CA PRO A 39 13.44 12.87 -4.11
C PRO A 39 13.10 14.37 -4.16
N ASP A 40 14.09 15.19 -4.50
CA ASP A 40 13.94 16.65 -4.51
C ASP A 40 13.51 17.20 -5.87
N VAL A 41 13.73 16.45 -6.96
CA VAL A 41 13.31 16.84 -8.30
C VAL A 41 11.82 16.59 -8.49
N HIS A 42 11.04 17.67 -8.64
CA HIS A 42 9.60 17.66 -8.88
C HIS A 42 9.18 18.93 -9.63
N GLY A 43 7.95 18.95 -10.15
CA GLY A 43 7.41 20.10 -10.88
C GLY A 43 7.75 20.08 -12.37
N PRO A 44 7.86 21.23 -13.03
CA PRO A 44 7.95 21.28 -14.48
C PRO A 44 9.16 20.52 -15.05
N LEU A 45 8.91 19.72 -16.08
CA LEU A 45 9.91 19.21 -17.02
C LEU A 45 9.72 19.92 -18.34
N LEU A 46 10.79 20.54 -18.85
CA LEU A 46 10.85 21.11 -20.19
C LEU A 46 11.81 20.30 -21.05
N ILE A 47 11.43 20.02 -22.29
CA ILE A 47 12.33 19.46 -23.32
C ILE A 47 12.35 20.43 -24.49
N ASP A 48 13.54 20.91 -24.85
CA ASP A 48 13.79 21.74 -26.03
C ASP A 48 14.59 20.94 -27.06
N GLU A 49 13.91 20.45 -28.10
CA GLU A 49 14.51 19.68 -29.19
C GLU A 49 15.51 20.50 -30.00
N ARG A 50 15.37 21.83 -30.03
CA ARG A 50 16.24 22.73 -30.81
C ARG A 50 17.60 22.85 -30.16
N LEU A 51 17.64 22.74 -28.83
CA LEU A 51 18.84 22.75 -28.01
C LEU A 51 19.30 21.34 -27.64
N GLN A 52 18.50 20.32 -27.95
CA GLN A 52 18.66 18.94 -27.51
C GLN A 52 18.88 18.86 -25.99
N SER A 53 18.09 19.62 -25.23
CA SER A 53 18.25 19.72 -23.78
C SER A 53 16.93 19.56 -23.03
N ALA A 54 17.03 19.14 -21.78
CA ALA A 54 15.93 19.05 -20.83
C ALA A 54 16.23 19.85 -19.57
N GLU A 55 15.22 20.52 -19.02
CA GLU A 55 15.27 21.23 -17.74
C GLU A 55 14.31 20.56 -16.74
N ALA A 56 14.85 20.11 -15.61
CA ALA A 56 14.11 19.46 -14.54
C ALA A 56 14.66 19.89 -13.17
N GLY A 57 13.86 20.63 -12.40
CA GLY A 57 14.33 21.20 -11.14
C GLY A 57 15.56 22.11 -11.34
N PRO A 58 16.68 21.88 -10.63
CA PRO A 58 17.91 22.67 -10.82
C PRO A 58 18.80 22.17 -11.98
N TYR A 59 18.38 21.13 -12.71
CA TYR A 59 19.21 20.46 -13.71
C TYR A 59 18.87 20.88 -15.13
N ILE A 60 19.90 21.10 -15.95
CA ILE A 60 19.83 21.20 -17.41
C ILE A 60 20.76 20.12 -17.97
N VAL A 61 20.23 19.20 -18.77
CA VAL A 61 20.96 18.04 -19.29
C VAL A 61 20.72 17.85 -20.78
N ASP A 62 21.64 17.17 -21.45
CA ASP A 62 21.47 16.79 -22.85
C ASP A 62 20.44 15.66 -22.99
N VAL A 63 19.65 15.73 -24.07
CA VAL A 63 18.61 14.75 -24.39
C VAL A 63 19.10 13.83 -25.50
N THR A 64 18.88 12.54 -25.30
CA THR A 64 19.12 11.51 -26.33
C THR A 64 17.82 11.27 -27.10
N ASN A 65 17.87 11.50 -28.42
CA ASN A 65 16.78 11.19 -29.34
C ASN A 65 17.19 10.02 -30.24
N ASP A 66 16.36 8.97 -30.29
CA ASP A 66 16.52 7.84 -31.20
C ASP A 66 15.17 7.49 -31.85
N GLY A 67 14.98 7.96 -33.08
CA GLY A 67 13.68 7.93 -33.74
C GLY A 67 12.64 8.73 -32.96
N ASP A 68 11.56 8.07 -32.56
CA ASP A 68 10.50 8.65 -31.72
C ASP A 68 10.82 8.56 -30.21
N SER A 69 11.90 7.88 -29.83
CA SER A 69 12.31 7.73 -28.42
C SER A 69 13.10 8.94 -27.93
N ILE A 70 12.77 9.41 -26.73
CA ILE A 70 13.37 10.56 -26.07
C ILE A 70 13.74 10.15 -24.64
N SER A 71 14.98 10.38 -24.24
CA SER A 71 15.44 10.02 -22.89
C SER A 71 16.57 10.91 -22.39
N PHE A 72 16.69 11.01 -21.07
CA PHE A 72 17.83 11.61 -20.38
C PHE A 72 17.92 11.09 -18.95
N SER A 73 19.11 11.21 -18.34
CA SER A 73 19.32 10.93 -16.92
C SER A 73 19.90 12.15 -16.24
N LEU A 74 19.42 12.46 -15.04
CA LEU A 74 20.00 13.49 -14.20
C LEU A 74 21.29 12.96 -13.53
N PRO A 75 22.25 13.84 -13.22
CA PRO A 75 23.45 13.46 -12.48
C PRO A 75 23.09 12.97 -11.06
N ASP A 76 24.02 12.24 -10.44
CA ASP A 76 23.92 11.76 -9.05
C ASP A 76 22.63 10.97 -8.74
N ASP A 77 22.13 10.24 -9.74
CA ASP A 77 20.93 9.40 -9.67
C ASP A 77 19.68 10.14 -9.20
N GLN A 78 19.55 11.43 -9.54
CA GLN A 78 18.39 12.26 -9.15
C GLN A 78 17.11 11.97 -9.96
N GLY A 79 17.18 10.96 -10.84
CA GLY A 79 16.08 10.47 -11.65
C GLY A 79 16.39 10.52 -13.14
N ARG A 80 15.54 9.88 -13.94
CA ARG A 80 15.67 9.84 -15.40
C ARG A 80 14.31 9.85 -16.05
N PHE A 81 14.26 10.29 -17.30
CA PHE A 81 13.07 10.30 -18.13
C PHE A 81 13.27 9.36 -19.32
N ILE A 82 12.23 8.61 -19.63
CA ILE A 82 12.09 7.84 -20.87
C ILE A 82 10.71 8.16 -21.45
N GLY A 83 10.61 8.38 -22.75
CA GLY A 83 9.34 8.64 -23.39
C GLY A 83 9.39 8.49 -24.90
N GLN A 84 8.22 8.50 -25.51
CA GLN A 84 8.03 8.36 -26.94
C GLN A 84 7.14 9.47 -27.48
N LEU A 85 7.49 10.01 -28.64
CA LEU A 85 6.64 10.92 -29.38
C LEU A 85 5.43 10.16 -29.91
N LYS A 86 4.24 10.44 -29.34
CA LYS A 86 2.95 9.86 -29.75
C LYS A 86 2.04 10.99 -30.21
N GLY A 87 2.02 11.21 -31.53
CA GLY A 87 1.19 12.23 -32.18
C GLY A 87 1.64 13.66 -31.85
N GLN A 88 0.86 14.37 -31.03
CA GLN A 88 1.14 15.76 -30.60
C GLN A 88 1.59 15.87 -29.14
N SER A 89 1.99 14.75 -28.54
CA SER A 89 2.45 14.65 -27.14
C SER A 89 3.66 13.73 -27.05
N ILE A 90 4.53 13.93 -26.05
CA ILE A 90 5.49 12.90 -25.63
C ILE A 90 4.87 12.17 -24.45
N GLN A 91 4.74 10.85 -24.57
CA GLN A 91 4.20 9.99 -23.51
C GLN A 91 5.34 9.17 -22.93
N GLY A 92 5.50 9.19 -21.62
CA GLY A 92 6.60 8.48 -21.01
C GLY A 92 6.47 8.34 -19.51
N HIS A 93 7.60 8.07 -18.88
CA HIS A 93 7.70 7.82 -17.45
C HIS A 93 8.88 8.57 -16.86
N TRP A 94 8.62 9.18 -15.70
CA TRP A 94 9.68 9.61 -14.80
C TRP A 94 10.07 8.45 -13.90
N ILE A 95 11.36 8.11 -13.92
CA ILE A 95 11.95 7.08 -13.07
C ILE A 95 12.69 7.77 -11.93
N GLN A 96 12.13 7.69 -10.72
CA GLN A 96 12.75 8.23 -9.52
C GLN A 96 13.69 7.21 -8.86
N PRO A 97 14.74 7.68 -8.15
CA PRO A 97 15.60 6.83 -7.33
C PRO A 97 14.81 6.09 -6.24
N PRO A 98 15.40 5.03 -5.66
CA PRO A 98 14.66 4.17 -4.74
C PRO A 98 14.30 4.94 -3.46
N PRO A 99 13.01 4.99 -3.07
CA PRO A 99 12.63 5.56 -1.79
C PRO A 99 13.24 4.75 -0.64
N GLN A 100 13.55 5.44 0.45
CA GLN A 100 14.12 4.85 1.67
C GLN A 100 13.25 3.70 2.23
N GLN A 101 11.94 3.71 1.97
CA GLN A 101 10.99 2.71 2.47
C GLN A 101 10.88 1.44 1.62
N ILE A 102 11.14 1.54 0.31
CA ILE A 102 10.77 0.52 -0.70
C ILE A 102 12.00 -0.13 -1.32
N GLY A 103 13.14 0.57 -1.39
CA GLY A 103 14.41 -0.01 -1.89
C GLY A 103 14.43 -0.29 -3.39
N GLN A 104 13.40 0.09 -4.14
CA GLN A 104 13.27 -0.08 -5.59
C GLN A 104 13.07 1.28 -6.27
N ASN A 105 13.65 1.47 -7.45
CA ASN A 105 13.30 2.58 -8.33
C ASN A 105 11.79 2.56 -8.62
N MET A 106 11.19 3.71 -8.89
CA MET A 106 9.78 3.76 -9.24
C MET A 106 9.54 4.54 -10.53
N ALA A 107 8.70 3.99 -11.40
CA ALA A 107 8.20 4.67 -12.58
C ALA A 107 6.86 5.34 -12.30
N SER A 108 6.71 6.59 -12.73
CA SER A 108 5.45 7.34 -12.68
C SER A 108 5.16 7.94 -14.06
N PRO A 109 3.89 8.01 -14.50
CA PRO A 109 3.55 8.50 -15.82
C PRO A 109 3.83 10.01 -15.92
N ILE A 110 4.29 10.45 -17.09
CA ILE A 110 4.37 11.86 -17.45
C ILE A 110 3.96 12.01 -18.92
N VAL A 111 3.13 13.03 -19.18
CA VAL A 111 2.75 13.44 -20.52
C VAL A 111 3.30 14.84 -20.73
N LEU A 112 4.09 15.02 -21.79
CA LEU A 112 4.60 16.32 -22.18
C LEU A 112 3.76 16.85 -23.35
N GLU A 113 3.11 17.99 -23.12
CA GLU A 113 2.34 18.70 -24.12
C GLU A 113 3.24 19.69 -24.88
N ARG A 114 2.97 19.88 -26.17
CA ARG A 114 3.70 20.86 -26.98
C ARG A 114 3.32 22.27 -26.56
N ILE A 115 4.30 23.08 -26.15
CA ILE A 115 4.09 24.49 -25.77
C ILE A 115 4.61 25.49 -26.80
N ASP A 116 5.54 25.06 -27.66
CA ASP A 116 6.03 25.81 -28.83
C ASP A 116 6.63 24.83 -29.85
N ASN A 117 7.05 25.32 -31.01
CA ASN A 117 7.75 24.52 -32.00
C ASN A 117 9.06 23.96 -31.41
N GLY A 118 9.14 22.64 -31.28
CA GLY A 118 10.26 21.93 -30.66
C GLY A 118 10.35 22.06 -29.14
N MET A 119 9.33 22.59 -28.45
CA MET A 119 9.31 22.66 -26.98
C MET A 119 8.13 21.90 -26.37
N TRP A 120 8.44 21.13 -25.34
CA TRP A 120 7.50 20.26 -24.64
C TRP A 120 7.52 20.53 -23.15
N ARG A 121 6.36 20.39 -22.49
CA ARG A 121 6.22 20.60 -21.06
C ARG A 121 5.30 19.57 -20.41
N GLY A 122 5.72 19.03 -19.27
CA GLY A 122 4.84 18.32 -18.33
C GLY A 122 5.32 18.52 -16.90
N ASP A 123 4.79 17.72 -15.97
CA ASP A 123 5.12 17.82 -14.56
C ASP A 123 5.62 16.48 -14.00
N ILE A 124 6.82 16.50 -13.42
CA ILE A 124 7.41 15.41 -12.64
C ILE A 124 6.75 15.40 -11.26
N ARG A 125 6.07 14.29 -10.93
CA ARG A 125 5.36 14.11 -9.66
C ARG A 125 5.86 12.87 -8.93
N PRO A 126 7.09 12.89 -8.39
CA PRO A 126 7.62 11.72 -7.74
C PRO A 126 6.85 11.47 -6.44
N ARG A 127 6.84 10.22 -5.99
CA ARG A 127 6.36 9.87 -4.65
C ARG A 127 7.42 10.27 -3.64
N ALA A 128 7.03 11.06 -2.65
CA ALA A 128 7.89 11.41 -1.54
C ALA A 128 8.35 10.15 -0.79
N SER A 129 9.63 10.12 -0.44
CA SER A 129 10.19 9.21 0.54
C SER A 129 10.10 9.92 1.89
N GLU A 130 9.16 9.51 2.74
CA GLU A 130 8.95 10.10 4.06
C GLU A 130 8.67 9.06 5.15
N TYR A 131 9.00 9.42 6.39
CA TYR A 131 8.57 8.70 7.58
C TYR A 131 7.86 9.65 8.53
N THR A 132 6.69 9.22 8.99
CA THR A 132 6.00 9.82 10.13
C THR A 132 6.08 8.87 11.30
N PHE A 133 6.47 9.37 12.47
CA PHE A 133 6.46 8.60 13.71
C PHE A 133 5.62 9.30 14.76
N PHE A 134 4.83 8.51 15.48
CA PHE A 134 4.14 8.97 16.67
C PHE A 134 4.63 8.18 17.88
N LEU A 135 4.77 8.88 19.00
CA LEU A 135 5.23 8.33 20.26
C LEU A 135 4.26 8.76 21.38
N PRO A 136 3.11 8.07 21.56
CA PRO A 136 2.21 8.32 22.67
C PRO A 136 2.85 7.85 23.99
N ILE A 137 3.17 8.77 24.88
CA ILE A 137 3.76 8.48 26.19
C ILE A 137 2.69 8.63 27.27
N LYS A 138 2.52 7.58 28.08
CA LYS A 138 1.63 7.56 29.24
C LYS A 138 2.44 7.34 30.52
N SER A 139 2.23 8.19 31.52
CA SER A 139 2.79 8.01 32.86
C SER A 139 1.83 7.20 33.74
N GLY A 140 2.34 6.13 34.32
CA GLY A 140 1.66 5.32 35.34
C GLY A 140 1.67 5.99 36.71
N ALA A 141 0.83 5.50 37.62
CA ALA A 141 0.74 6.02 38.99
C ALA A 141 2.01 5.80 39.84
N ASP A 142 2.92 4.94 39.36
CA ASP A 142 4.24 4.66 39.93
C ASP A 142 5.36 5.47 39.25
N GLY A 143 5.00 6.42 38.37
CA GLY A 143 5.94 7.20 37.56
C GLY A 143 6.50 6.47 36.34
N ALA A 144 6.14 5.20 36.11
CA ALA A 144 6.62 4.45 34.95
C ALA A 144 6.08 5.04 33.65
N LEU A 145 6.95 5.22 32.65
CA LEU A 145 6.57 5.73 31.33
C LEU A 145 6.37 4.57 30.38
N THR A 146 5.13 4.41 29.89
CA THR A 146 4.79 3.43 28.85
C THR A 146 4.58 4.14 27.52
N THR A 147 4.94 3.48 26.43
CA THR A 147 4.83 4.04 25.08
C THR A 147 4.84 2.92 24.03
N PHE A 148 4.64 3.30 22.77
CA PHE A 148 4.98 2.50 21.60
C PHE A 148 5.33 3.42 20.44
N LEU A 149 6.13 2.94 19.49
CA LEU A 149 6.48 3.71 18.30
C LEU A 149 5.48 3.41 17.17
N ARG A 150 4.57 4.33 16.86
CA ARG A 150 3.66 4.15 15.73
C ARG A 150 4.25 4.76 14.47
N ASN A 151 4.11 4.03 13.36
CA ASN A 151 4.48 4.50 12.03
C ASN A 151 3.38 4.13 11.03
N PRO A 152 2.60 5.09 10.50
CA PRO A 152 1.51 4.79 9.56
C PRO A 152 2.01 4.28 8.20
N ASP A 153 3.25 4.62 7.82
CA ASP A 153 3.76 4.35 6.48
C ASP A 153 4.05 2.87 6.22
N ARG A 154 4.64 2.18 7.22
CA ARG A 154 5.12 0.79 7.10
C ARG A 154 4.88 -0.05 8.35
N ASN A 155 4.19 0.49 9.36
CA ASN A 155 3.93 -0.14 10.66
C ASN A 155 5.21 -0.60 11.39
N LEU A 156 6.31 0.17 11.27
CA LEU A 156 7.63 -0.23 11.77
C LEU A 156 7.69 -0.56 13.27
N GLY A 157 6.78 0.01 14.06
CA GLY A 157 6.63 -0.27 15.49
C GLY A 157 6.42 -1.73 15.84
N ILE A 158 5.78 -2.51 14.97
CA ILE A 158 5.54 -3.94 15.23
C ILE A 158 6.86 -4.74 15.25
N PHE A 159 7.89 -4.27 14.55
CA PHE A 159 9.23 -4.87 14.54
C PHE A 159 10.12 -4.34 15.66
N THR A 160 9.85 -3.13 16.14
CA THR A 160 10.59 -2.46 17.23
C THR A 160 9.58 -2.05 18.30
N ASN A 161 9.12 -3.05 19.05
CA ASN A 161 8.05 -2.90 20.02
C ASN A 161 8.61 -2.26 21.31
N ILE A 162 8.78 -0.94 21.27
CA ILE A 162 9.07 -0.12 22.44
C ILE A 162 7.86 -0.20 23.37
N ARG A 163 8.10 -0.48 24.66
CA ARG A 163 7.05 -0.65 25.67
C ARG A 163 7.13 0.40 26.76
N ARG A 164 8.36 0.84 27.07
CA ARG A 164 8.61 1.80 28.15
C ARG A 164 9.83 2.66 27.89
N ILE A 165 9.89 3.78 28.61
CA ILE A 165 11.00 4.73 28.57
C ILE A 165 11.63 4.78 29.96
N GLU A 166 12.95 4.68 30.01
CA GLU A 166 13.73 5.04 31.20
C GLU A 166 14.39 6.40 30.96
N GLN A 167 14.19 7.33 31.91
CA GLN A 167 14.77 8.66 31.88
C GLN A 167 15.83 8.81 32.98
N ASN A 168 17.02 9.29 32.61
CA ASN A 168 18.09 9.65 33.54
C ASN A 168 18.62 11.04 33.19
N GLY A 169 18.15 12.07 33.92
CA GLY A 169 18.35 13.47 33.52
C GLY A 169 17.69 13.75 32.17
N SER A 170 18.47 14.27 31.22
CA SER A 170 18.02 14.45 29.83
C SER A 170 18.15 13.21 28.97
N ALA A 171 18.85 12.15 29.40
CA ALA A 171 19.03 10.95 28.60
C ALA A 171 17.80 10.04 28.66
N LEU A 172 17.39 9.49 27.51
CA LEU A 172 16.29 8.56 27.36
C LEU A 172 16.77 7.20 26.82
N SER A 173 16.27 6.12 27.40
CA SER A 173 16.40 4.76 26.89
C SER A 173 15.03 4.19 26.55
N PHE A 174 14.86 3.75 25.30
CA PHE A 174 13.61 3.16 24.82
C PHE A 174 13.73 1.63 24.89
N ILE A 175 12.94 1.02 25.76
CA ILE A 175 13.08 -0.38 26.14
C ILE A 175 11.91 -1.20 25.61
N GLY A 176 12.23 -2.36 25.07
CA GLY A 176 11.25 -3.29 24.51
C GLY A 176 11.88 -4.52 23.89
N GLY A 177 11.15 -5.18 23.00
CA GLY A 177 11.62 -6.37 22.27
C GLY A 177 11.57 -6.18 20.75
N PHE A 178 12.40 -6.94 20.03
CA PHE A 178 12.25 -7.06 18.57
C PHE A 178 11.10 -8.01 18.25
N PHE A 179 10.24 -7.60 17.33
CA PHE A 179 9.11 -8.36 16.85
C PHE A 179 8.24 -8.91 18.01
N ARG A 180 8.01 -10.24 18.04
CA ARG A 180 7.23 -10.93 19.07
C ARG A 180 8.06 -11.35 20.31
N SER A 181 9.34 -10.98 20.39
CA SER A 181 10.17 -11.34 21.54
C SER A 181 9.66 -10.66 22.82
N THR A 182 9.59 -11.43 23.90
CA THR A 182 9.28 -10.93 25.24
C THR A 182 10.50 -10.34 25.94
N ASP A 183 11.70 -10.66 25.45
CA ASP A 183 12.94 -10.18 26.06
C ASP A 183 13.05 -8.66 25.93
N GLU A 184 13.36 -8.00 27.04
CA GLU A 184 13.58 -6.55 27.06
C GLU A 184 15.05 -6.22 26.84
N GLN A 185 15.28 -5.28 25.94
CA GLN A 185 16.57 -4.64 25.71
C GLN A 185 16.36 -3.19 25.30
N VAL A 186 17.44 -2.41 25.31
CA VAL A 186 17.43 -1.06 24.77
C VAL A 186 17.35 -1.15 23.25
N LEU A 187 16.22 -0.71 22.69
CA LEU A 187 15.97 -0.72 21.24
C LEU A 187 16.41 0.57 20.56
N ALA A 188 16.36 1.68 21.29
CA ALA A 188 16.83 2.98 20.85
C ALA A 188 17.30 3.81 22.05
N SER A 189 18.19 4.76 21.79
CA SER A 189 18.60 5.79 22.74
C SER A 189 18.13 7.15 22.28
N GLY A 190 18.09 8.12 23.19
CA GLY A 190 17.67 9.46 22.87
C GLY A 190 17.93 10.45 23.99
N SER A 191 17.37 11.64 23.84
CA SER A 191 17.40 12.70 24.84
C SER A 191 16.11 13.50 24.85
N TYR A 192 15.81 14.13 25.98
CA TYR A 192 14.77 15.12 26.13
C TYR A 192 15.41 16.48 26.40
N ASP A 193 15.07 17.45 25.56
CA ASP A 193 15.40 18.85 25.76
C ASP A 193 14.18 19.59 26.33
N GLU A 194 14.28 19.98 27.60
CA GLU A 194 13.20 20.66 28.33
C GLU A 194 13.02 22.13 27.90
N GLU A 195 14.06 22.78 27.35
CA GLU A 195 13.96 24.17 26.90
C GLU A 195 13.11 24.28 25.64
N TYR A 196 13.26 23.33 24.72
CA TYR A 196 12.56 23.32 23.44
C TYR A 196 11.36 22.36 23.39
N ASP A 197 11.12 21.59 24.46
CA ASP A 197 10.10 20.54 24.53
C ASP A 197 10.22 19.55 23.35
N VAL A 198 11.42 18.98 23.19
CA VAL A 198 11.78 18.06 22.09
C VAL A 198 12.33 16.75 22.62
N ILE A 199 11.82 15.64 22.10
CA ILE A 199 12.43 14.32 22.29
C ILE A 199 13.24 13.96 21.05
N THR A 200 14.53 13.77 21.18
CA THR A 200 15.38 13.23 20.11
C THR A 200 15.52 11.73 20.29
N MET A 201 15.19 10.94 19.28
CA MET A 201 15.38 9.48 19.24
C MET A 201 16.35 9.10 18.13
N VAL A 202 17.29 8.21 18.44
CA VAL A 202 18.23 7.64 17.47
C VAL A 202 17.77 6.26 17.05
N LEU A 203 17.34 6.13 15.80
CA LEU A 203 17.05 4.86 15.15
C LEU A 203 18.23 4.42 14.26
N PRO A 204 18.29 3.15 13.83
CA PRO A 204 19.34 2.69 12.94
C PRO A 204 19.43 3.52 11.63
N PRO A 205 20.62 3.68 11.02
CA PRO A 205 20.80 4.52 9.83
C PRO A 205 19.90 4.15 8.64
N TRP A 206 19.68 2.86 8.40
CA TRP A 206 18.79 2.38 7.33
C TRP A 206 17.30 2.73 7.58
N ARG A 207 16.95 3.16 8.79
CA ARG A 207 15.65 3.74 9.15
C ARG A 207 15.70 5.25 9.27
N GLY A 208 16.66 5.92 8.63
CA GLY A 208 16.73 7.38 8.58
C GLY A 208 17.44 8.05 9.78
N GLY A 209 18.05 7.29 10.68
CA GLY A 209 18.90 7.81 11.75
C GLY A 209 18.13 8.54 12.85
N THR A 210 18.46 9.80 13.09
CA THR A 210 17.90 10.61 14.18
C THR A 210 16.56 11.27 13.80
N TYR A 211 15.64 11.29 14.76
CA TYR A 211 14.31 11.89 14.68
C TYR A 211 14.08 12.80 15.89
N ASP A 212 13.69 14.04 15.62
CA ASP A 212 13.24 14.98 16.64
C ASP A 212 11.72 14.97 16.68
N PHE A 213 11.18 14.66 17.85
CA PHE A 213 9.76 14.58 18.12
C PHE A 213 9.30 15.84 18.83
N GLN A 214 8.26 16.45 18.28
CA GLN A 214 7.58 17.60 18.86
C GLN A 214 6.28 17.16 19.51
N ARG A 215 5.90 17.82 20.61
CA ARG A 215 4.64 17.54 21.28
C ARG A 215 3.46 17.95 20.41
N VAL A 216 2.50 17.04 20.27
CA VAL A 216 1.23 17.29 19.58
C VAL A 216 0.24 17.90 20.59
N PRO A 217 -0.26 19.12 20.36
CA PRO A 217 -1.25 19.73 21.24
C PRO A 217 -2.58 18.96 21.24
N ASP A 218 -3.24 18.89 22.40
CA ASP A 218 -4.46 18.08 22.60
C ASP A 218 -5.66 18.49 21.73
N ASP A 219 -5.64 19.69 21.15
CA ASP A 219 -6.70 20.27 20.31
C ASP A 219 -6.38 20.23 18.80
N THR A 220 -5.24 19.66 18.40
CA THR A 220 -4.83 19.61 16.99
C THR A 220 -5.38 18.40 16.24
N ASN A 221 -5.60 18.59 14.93
CA ASN A 221 -5.83 17.50 13.98
C ASN A 221 -4.52 16.76 13.72
N SER A 222 -4.18 15.82 14.59
CA SER A 222 -3.07 14.90 14.35
C SER A 222 -3.49 13.74 13.46
N HIS A 223 -2.60 13.31 12.56
CA HIS A 223 -2.77 12.11 11.72
C HIS A 223 -2.65 10.81 12.54
N PHE A 224 -2.32 10.90 13.83
CA PHE A 224 -2.37 9.77 14.74
C PHE A 224 -3.79 9.21 14.88
N HIS A 225 -4.77 10.09 15.10
CA HIS A 225 -6.17 9.71 15.27
C HIS A 225 -6.88 9.53 13.91
N ALA A 226 -7.92 8.69 13.88
CA ALA A 226 -8.69 8.46 12.65
C ALA A 226 -9.29 9.78 12.10
N ARG A 227 -9.78 10.64 13.00
CA ARG A 227 -10.13 12.05 12.75
C ARG A 227 -9.67 12.89 13.93
N SER A 228 -9.95 14.19 13.93
CA SER A 228 -9.75 15.07 15.08
C SER A 228 -10.21 14.41 16.39
N LYS A 229 -9.47 14.57 17.50
CA LYS A 229 -9.77 13.94 18.81
C LYS A 229 -11.22 14.15 19.28
N ASN A 230 -11.84 15.28 18.90
CA ASN A 230 -13.23 15.64 19.20
C ASN A 230 -14.13 15.64 17.95
N ALA A 231 -13.89 14.73 17.00
CA ALA A 231 -14.66 14.66 15.76
C ALA A 231 -16.15 14.47 16.05
N SER A 232 -16.99 15.25 15.36
CA SER A 232 -18.42 15.02 15.36
C SER A 232 -18.74 13.64 14.75
N PRO A 233 -19.87 13.02 15.13
CA PRO A 233 -20.35 11.81 14.45
C PRO A 233 -20.40 12.01 12.95
N TRP A 234 -20.19 10.92 12.20
CA TRP A 234 -20.20 10.97 10.75
C TRP A 234 -21.53 11.49 10.24
N LYS A 235 -21.50 12.35 9.22
CA LYS A 235 -22.68 12.78 8.50
C LYS A 235 -22.49 12.37 7.05
N TYR A 236 -23.42 11.55 6.56
CA TYR A 236 -23.38 11.10 5.18
C TYR A 236 -23.38 12.28 4.21
N THR A 237 -22.47 12.21 3.24
CA THR A 237 -22.43 13.06 2.06
C THR A 237 -22.17 12.20 0.83
N GLN A 238 -22.91 12.44 -0.25
CA GLN A 238 -22.58 11.84 -1.54
C GLN A 238 -21.14 12.22 -1.92
N PRO A 239 -20.32 11.25 -2.40
CA PRO A 239 -18.98 11.55 -2.91
C PRO A 239 -19.03 12.60 -4.02
N PRO A 240 -18.05 13.52 -4.11
CA PRO A 240 -18.04 14.52 -5.17
C PRO A 240 -17.80 13.87 -6.54
N GLU A 241 -18.51 14.39 -7.54
CA GLU A 241 -18.26 14.10 -8.95
C GLU A 241 -16.92 14.72 -9.37
N LEU A 242 -16.03 13.92 -9.98
CA LEU A 242 -14.71 14.35 -10.43
C LEU A 242 -14.47 13.92 -11.89
N ASP A 243 -13.46 14.47 -12.53
CA ASP A 243 -12.97 14.02 -13.86
C ASP A 243 -12.07 12.76 -13.73
N ASP A 244 -12.57 11.76 -13.00
CA ASP A 244 -11.95 10.45 -12.84
C ASP A 244 -12.78 9.32 -13.46
N GLY A 245 -13.92 9.65 -14.07
CA GLY A 245 -14.82 8.70 -14.73
C GLY A 245 -15.78 7.95 -13.79
N TRP A 246 -15.74 8.18 -12.48
CA TRP A 246 -16.77 7.65 -11.57
C TRP A 246 -18.03 8.50 -11.62
N ASN A 247 -19.17 7.87 -11.91
CA ASN A 247 -20.47 8.46 -11.58
C ASN A 247 -20.71 8.34 -10.07
N THR A 248 -21.17 9.41 -9.42
CA THR A 248 -21.52 9.39 -8.00
C THR A 248 -23.03 9.33 -7.77
N SER A 249 -23.45 8.82 -6.60
CA SER A 249 -24.88 8.73 -6.24
C SER A 249 -25.08 8.73 -4.73
N THR A 250 -26.34 8.86 -4.28
CA THR A 250 -26.67 8.64 -2.87
C THR A 250 -26.78 7.15 -2.53
N LEU A 251 -26.56 6.79 -1.25
CA LEU A 251 -26.81 5.44 -0.71
C LEU A 251 -28.24 4.96 -1.02
N ALA A 252 -29.23 5.85 -0.86
CA ALA A 252 -30.64 5.53 -1.07
C ALA A 252 -30.94 5.18 -2.54
N ASP A 253 -30.37 5.92 -3.50
CA ASP A 253 -30.60 5.71 -4.94
C ASP A 253 -30.07 4.37 -5.43
N VAL A 254 -29.03 3.84 -4.77
CA VAL A 254 -28.46 2.51 -5.07
C VAL A 254 -28.99 1.43 -4.13
N GLY A 255 -30.01 1.72 -3.31
CA GLY A 255 -30.66 0.73 -2.45
C GLY A 255 -29.82 0.25 -1.26
N LEU A 256 -28.93 1.10 -0.74
CA LEU A 256 -28.18 0.87 0.50
C LEU A 256 -28.83 1.63 1.67
N ASP A 257 -28.84 1.00 2.84
CA ASP A 257 -29.25 1.61 4.09
C ASP A 257 -28.09 2.37 4.74
N GLU A 258 -28.36 3.59 5.18
CA GLU A 258 -27.32 4.43 5.76
C GLU A 258 -26.92 3.96 7.16
N ALA A 259 -27.85 3.39 7.95
CA ALA A 259 -27.62 3.11 9.36
C ALA A 259 -26.44 2.15 9.62
N PRO A 260 -26.30 0.99 8.93
CA PRO A 260 -25.13 0.13 9.11
C PRO A 260 -23.82 0.78 8.68
N ILE A 261 -23.82 1.51 7.55
CA ILE A 261 -22.63 2.22 7.06
C ILE A 261 -22.19 3.31 8.05
N ARG A 262 -23.17 4.06 8.57
CA ARG A 262 -22.95 5.08 9.60
C ARG A 262 -22.36 4.49 10.87
N GLN A 263 -22.87 3.34 11.32
CA GLN A 263 -22.34 2.67 12.49
C GLN A 263 -20.88 2.25 12.27
N MET A 264 -20.57 1.65 11.12
CA MET A 264 -19.19 1.27 10.77
C MET A 264 -18.23 2.46 10.81
N ILE A 265 -18.60 3.57 10.15
CA ILE A 265 -17.74 4.76 10.07
C ILE A 265 -17.61 5.43 11.45
N ASP A 266 -18.69 5.52 12.23
CA ASP A 266 -18.64 6.05 13.58
C ASP A 266 -17.75 5.19 14.51
N GLU A 267 -17.75 3.88 14.34
CA GLU A 267 -16.85 2.99 15.07
C GLU A 267 -15.39 3.24 14.69
N GLU A 268 -15.07 3.35 13.40
CA GLU A 268 -13.70 3.67 12.96
C GLU A 268 -13.25 5.06 13.44
N ILE A 269 -14.12 6.07 13.45
CA ILE A 269 -13.81 7.41 13.99
C ILE A 269 -13.49 7.35 15.49
N ARG A 270 -14.18 6.48 16.24
CA ARG A 270 -14.01 6.33 17.70
C ARG A 270 -12.90 5.35 18.07
N THR A 271 -12.33 4.62 17.12
CA THR A 271 -11.20 3.71 17.37
C THR A 271 -10.05 4.49 17.98
N LEU A 272 -9.68 4.12 19.21
CA LEU A 272 -8.51 4.66 19.88
C LEU A 272 -7.28 3.92 19.39
N ASP A 273 -6.28 4.65 18.89
CA ASP A 273 -4.96 4.08 18.59
C ASP A 273 -4.16 3.98 19.90
N ASP A 274 -4.56 3.07 20.78
CA ASP A 274 -4.00 2.96 22.14
C ASP A 274 -2.92 1.89 22.28
N ASN A 275 -2.71 1.08 21.23
CA ASN A 275 -1.69 0.04 21.14
C ASN A 275 -1.34 -0.27 19.67
N LEU A 276 -0.21 -0.96 19.44
CA LEU A 276 0.32 -1.29 18.10
C LEU A 276 -0.63 -2.10 17.19
N HIS A 277 -1.59 -2.83 17.76
CA HIS A 277 -2.53 -3.73 17.08
C HIS A 277 -3.91 -3.10 16.83
N SER A 278 -4.08 -1.81 17.12
CA SER A 278 -5.31 -1.08 16.79
C SER A 278 -5.60 -1.14 15.28
N HIS A 279 -6.87 -1.33 14.91
CA HIS A 279 -7.29 -1.33 13.50
C HIS A 279 -7.09 0.07 12.89
N ARG A 280 -6.51 0.14 11.69
CA ARG A 280 -6.14 1.38 11.00
C ARG A 280 -6.57 1.31 9.55
N VAL A 281 -7.81 1.73 9.31
CA VAL A 281 -8.32 2.01 7.97
C VAL A 281 -7.91 3.42 7.58
N HIS A 282 -7.23 3.58 6.47
CA HIS A 282 -6.89 4.88 5.89
C HIS A 282 -7.96 5.38 4.92
N GLY A 283 -8.71 4.46 4.28
CA GLY A 283 -9.84 4.84 3.43
C GLY A 283 -10.85 3.71 3.22
N VAL A 284 -12.12 4.08 3.05
CA VAL A 284 -13.24 3.19 2.69
C VAL A 284 -14.01 3.79 1.53
N LEU A 285 -14.10 3.03 0.44
CA LEU A 285 -14.89 3.38 -0.73
C LEU A 285 -15.91 2.28 -1.01
N ILE A 286 -17.14 2.66 -1.36
CA ILE A 286 -18.20 1.73 -1.74
C ILE A 286 -18.85 2.24 -3.01
N ALA A 287 -18.88 1.40 -4.04
CA ALA A 287 -19.63 1.62 -5.25
C ALA A 287 -20.69 0.54 -5.42
N ARG A 288 -21.85 0.92 -5.95
CA ARG A 288 -22.93 -0.01 -6.25
C ARG A 288 -23.68 0.41 -7.50
N ASN A 289 -24.06 -0.54 -8.34
CA ASN A 289 -24.68 -0.27 -9.64
C ASN A 289 -23.80 0.62 -10.53
N GLY A 290 -22.48 0.40 -10.48
CA GLY A 290 -21.47 1.21 -11.17
C GLY A 290 -21.34 2.67 -10.67
N LYS A 291 -21.88 3.01 -9.49
CA LYS A 291 -21.82 4.38 -8.94
C LYS A 291 -21.14 4.42 -7.58
N LEU A 292 -20.21 5.36 -7.38
CA LEU A 292 -19.54 5.60 -6.11
C LEU A 292 -20.48 6.31 -5.12
N VAL A 293 -20.69 5.72 -3.94
CA VAL A 293 -21.68 6.20 -2.96
C VAL A 293 -21.14 6.44 -1.56
N VAL A 294 -19.96 5.90 -1.23
CA VAL A 294 -19.20 6.20 0.00
C VAL A 294 -17.75 6.44 -0.39
N GLU A 295 -17.15 7.47 0.21
CA GLU A 295 -15.74 7.81 0.10
C GLU A 295 -15.30 8.52 1.37
N GLU A 296 -14.66 7.79 2.27
CA GLU A 296 -14.20 8.32 3.56
C GLU A 296 -12.72 7.99 3.76
N TYR A 297 -12.00 8.93 4.37
CA TYR A 297 -10.59 8.80 4.67
C TYR A 297 -10.29 9.15 6.13
N PHE A 298 -9.21 8.58 6.65
CA PHE A 298 -8.83 8.67 8.05
C PHE A 298 -7.30 8.79 8.20
N HIS A 299 -6.84 9.15 9.40
CA HIS A 299 -5.41 9.22 9.74
C HIS A 299 -4.58 10.12 8.81
N GLY A 300 -5.17 11.22 8.34
CA GLY A 300 -4.50 12.19 7.46
C GLY A 300 -4.42 11.78 5.98
N PHE A 301 -4.90 10.58 5.62
CA PHE A 301 -5.01 10.19 4.22
C PHE A 301 -6.19 10.91 3.55
N ASP A 302 -6.09 11.06 2.24
CA ASP A 302 -7.15 11.60 1.41
C ASP A 302 -7.21 10.95 0.03
N ARG A 303 -8.15 11.41 -0.80
CA ARG A 303 -8.36 10.95 -2.18
C ARG A 303 -7.15 11.10 -3.10
N ASN A 304 -6.25 12.03 -2.79
CA ASN A 304 -5.09 12.39 -3.60
C ASN A 304 -3.80 11.76 -3.06
N THR A 305 -3.89 10.95 -2.01
CA THR A 305 -2.76 10.27 -1.39
C THR A 305 -2.59 8.88 -2.01
N PRO A 306 -1.52 8.61 -2.77
CA PRO A 306 -1.28 7.29 -3.35
C PRO A 306 -1.01 6.26 -2.26
N HIS A 307 -1.71 5.13 -2.31
CA HIS A 307 -1.59 4.05 -1.35
C HIS A 307 -0.69 2.94 -1.88
N ASP A 308 0.19 2.42 -1.02
CA ASP A 308 0.90 1.16 -1.27
C ASP A 308 -0.11 0.02 -1.29
N THR A 309 -0.39 -0.54 -2.46
CA THR A 309 -1.40 -1.61 -2.60
C THR A 309 -0.86 -2.98 -2.21
N ARG A 310 0.45 -3.11 -1.95
CA ARG A 310 1.14 -4.38 -1.67
C ARG A 310 0.72 -5.45 -2.68
N SER A 311 0.46 -6.67 -2.23
CA SER A 311 0.03 -7.77 -3.08
C SER A 311 -1.29 -7.57 -3.81
N ALA A 312 -2.11 -6.57 -3.44
CA ALA A 312 -3.37 -6.34 -4.15
C ALA A 312 -3.11 -5.95 -5.63
N SER A 313 -1.96 -5.33 -5.94
CA SER A 313 -1.61 -5.03 -7.33
C SER A 313 -1.20 -6.27 -8.15
N LYS A 314 -1.09 -7.47 -7.59
CA LYS A 314 -0.90 -8.69 -8.42
C LYS A 314 -2.08 -8.91 -9.37
N SER A 315 -3.28 -8.50 -8.98
CA SER A 315 -4.47 -8.55 -9.85
C SER A 315 -4.33 -7.64 -11.08
N MET A 316 -3.46 -6.63 -11.05
CA MET A 316 -3.08 -5.84 -12.22
C MET A 316 -2.38 -6.69 -13.28
N ALA A 317 -1.57 -7.68 -12.89
CA ALA A 317 -0.91 -8.58 -13.84
C ALA A 317 -1.94 -9.42 -14.61
N SER A 318 -2.96 -9.92 -13.91
CA SER A 318 -4.08 -10.63 -14.52
C SER A 318 -4.87 -9.75 -15.48
N MET A 319 -5.19 -8.51 -15.07
CA MET A 319 -5.85 -7.56 -15.97
C MET A 319 -4.98 -7.21 -17.19
N LEU A 320 -3.66 -7.09 -17.03
CA LEU A 320 -2.76 -6.79 -18.14
C LEU A 320 -2.69 -7.92 -19.15
N VAL A 321 -2.72 -9.19 -18.70
CA VAL A 321 -2.85 -10.36 -19.60
C VAL A 321 -4.16 -10.29 -20.38
N GLY A 322 -5.29 -10.15 -19.68
CA GLY A 322 -6.60 -10.06 -20.33
C GLY A 322 -6.70 -8.89 -21.31
N ALA A 323 -6.08 -7.76 -21.00
CA ALA A 323 -6.08 -6.57 -21.86
C ALA A 323 -5.16 -6.74 -23.08
N ALA A 324 -4.03 -7.42 -22.93
CA ALA A 324 -3.17 -7.77 -24.06
C ALA A 324 -3.89 -8.75 -25.02
N MET A 325 -4.62 -9.72 -24.48
CA MET A 325 -5.47 -10.62 -25.26
C MET A 325 -6.56 -9.85 -26.02
N GLU A 326 -7.27 -8.95 -25.34
CA GLU A 326 -8.31 -8.09 -25.93
C GLU A 326 -7.75 -7.18 -27.03
N ALA A 327 -6.52 -6.67 -26.85
CA ALA A 327 -5.82 -5.86 -27.84
C ALA A 327 -5.30 -6.67 -29.05
N GLY A 328 -5.43 -7.99 -29.04
CA GLY A 328 -5.06 -8.88 -30.14
C GLY A 328 -3.59 -9.30 -30.15
N PHE A 329 -2.86 -9.15 -29.05
CA PHE A 329 -1.53 -9.75 -28.92
C PHE A 329 -1.62 -11.28 -28.85
N ASP A 330 -0.62 -11.97 -29.38
CA ASP A 330 -0.53 -13.43 -29.38
C ASP A 330 -0.07 -13.96 -28.00
N VAL A 331 -0.97 -13.83 -27.03
CA VAL A 331 -0.82 -14.31 -25.65
C VAL A 331 -2.10 -15.01 -25.22
N SER A 332 -1.99 -16.06 -24.43
CA SER A 332 -3.12 -16.78 -23.85
C SER A 332 -2.69 -17.48 -22.57
N VAL A 333 -3.64 -18.07 -21.85
CA VAL A 333 -3.34 -18.91 -20.68
C VAL A 333 -2.43 -20.10 -21.03
N ASP A 334 -2.41 -20.54 -22.28
CA ASP A 334 -1.58 -21.66 -22.74
C ASP A 334 -0.20 -21.23 -23.27
N THR A 335 0.10 -19.92 -23.28
CA THR A 335 1.41 -19.40 -23.70
C THR A 335 2.55 -20.08 -22.91
N PRO A 336 3.49 -20.79 -23.56
CA PRO A 336 4.54 -21.50 -22.85
C PRO A 336 5.61 -20.55 -22.31
N VAL A 337 5.82 -20.56 -21.00
CA VAL A 337 6.69 -19.60 -20.31
C VAL A 337 8.13 -19.67 -20.83
N TYR A 338 8.74 -20.85 -20.85
CA TYR A 338 10.15 -21.01 -21.23
C TYR A 338 10.38 -20.85 -22.73
N GLU A 339 9.37 -21.14 -23.56
CA GLU A 339 9.46 -20.89 -25.00
C GLU A 339 9.39 -19.39 -25.31
N THR A 340 8.53 -18.64 -24.63
CA THR A 340 8.43 -17.18 -24.80
C THR A 340 9.70 -16.47 -24.32
N MET A 341 10.31 -16.94 -23.24
CA MET A 341 11.49 -16.31 -22.62
C MET A 341 12.85 -16.65 -23.28
N ARG A 342 12.85 -17.19 -24.51
CA ARG A 342 13.99 -17.75 -25.27
C ARG A 342 15.38 -17.29 -24.80
N GLY A 343 16.14 -18.21 -24.20
CA GLY A 343 17.57 -18.00 -23.90
C GLY A 343 17.88 -17.29 -22.60
N GLN A 344 16.89 -16.82 -21.84
CA GLN A 344 17.13 -16.21 -20.51
C GLN A 344 17.54 -17.22 -19.43
N SER A 345 17.19 -18.50 -19.61
CA SER A 345 17.68 -19.60 -18.79
C SER A 345 18.36 -20.68 -19.64
N THR A 346 19.43 -21.26 -19.12
CA THR A 346 20.11 -22.43 -19.69
C THR A 346 19.55 -23.74 -19.14
N ASP A 347 18.64 -23.68 -18.17
CA ASP A 347 17.97 -24.85 -17.63
C ASP A 347 17.06 -25.49 -18.69
N ARG A 348 17.11 -26.82 -18.78
CA ARG A 348 16.37 -27.63 -19.75
C ARG A 348 15.51 -28.69 -19.06
N GLU A 349 15.25 -28.53 -17.77
CA GLU A 349 14.33 -29.39 -17.03
C GLU A 349 12.95 -29.44 -17.71
N LEU A 350 12.41 -30.65 -17.91
CA LEU A 350 11.15 -30.86 -18.63
C LEU A 350 9.95 -30.21 -17.93
N ARG A 351 9.95 -30.17 -16.60
CA ARG A 351 8.88 -29.53 -15.80
C ARG A 351 8.78 -28.03 -16.09
N LYS A 352 9.94 -27.37 -16.18
CA LYS A 352 10.04 -25.96 -16.56
C LYS A 352 9.49 -25.72 -17.96
N GLN A 353 9.84 -26.57 -18.93
CA GLN A 353 9.35 -26.47 -20.31
C GLN A 353 7.83 -26.67 -20.45
N ALA A 354 7.21 -27.44 -19.55
CA ALA A 354 5.77 -27.65 -19.52
C ALA A 354 4.97 -26.49 -18.88
N MET A 355 5.65 -25.47 -18.35
CA MET A 355 5.00 -24.36 -17.66
C MET A 355 4.33 -23.40 -18.65
N THR A 356 3.06 -23.07 -18.40
CA THR A 356 2.28 -22.10 -19.17
C THR A 356 1.94 -20.88 -18.33
N LEU A 357 1.45 -19.82 -18.98
CA LEU A 357 0.98 -18.61 -18.31
C LEU A 357 -0.14 -18.90 -17.30
N LYS A 358 -1.01 -19.88 -17.58
CA LYS A 358 -2.04 -20.35 -16.64
C LYS A 358 -1.44 -20.72 -15.30
N HIS A 359 -0.36 -21.50 -15.29
CA HIS A 359 0.31 -21.94 -14.07
C HIS A 359 0.85 -20.76 -13.25
N LEU A 360 1.28 -19.67 -13.90
CA LEU A 360 1.70 -18.45 -13.19
C LEU A 360 0.48 -17.71 -12.61
N LEU A 361 -0.59 -17.57 -13.39
CA LEU A 361 -1.83 -16.89 -12.99
C LEU A 361 -2.52 -17.57 -11.80
N THR A 362 -2.48 -18.89 -11.75
CA THR A 362 -3.05 -19.71 -10.68
C THR A 362 -2.06 -20.05 -9.57
N MET A 363 -0.88 -19.41 -9.53
CA MET A 363 0.13 -19.65 -8.49
C MET A 363 0.58 -21.11 -8.38
N SER A 364 0.52 -21.86 -9.48
CA SER A 364 0.79 -23.30 -9.54
C SER A 364 1.94 -23.62 -10.49
N SER A 365 2.96 -22.77 -10.55
CA SER A 365 4.15 -22.98 -11.38
C SER A 365 4.97 -24.20 -10.96
N GLY A 366 4.95 -24.54 -9.66
CA GLY A 366 5.78 -25.61 -9.09
C GLY A 366 7.19 -25.17 -8.69
N PHE A 367 7.56 -23.89 -8.86
CA PHE A 367 8.81 -23.36 -8.32
C PHE A 367 8.87 -23.46 -6.79
N TYR A 368 10.06 -23.62 -6.24
CA TYR A 368 10.29 -23.52 -4.80
C TYR A 368 10.38 -22.04 -4.38
N CYS A 369 9.21 -21.42 -4.20
CA CYS A 369 9.07 -19.98 -4.03
C CYS A 369 7.93 -19.55 -3.08
N ASP A 370 7.59 -20.39 -2.09
CA ASP A 370 6.53 -20.04 -1.14
C ASP A 370 6.95 -18.80 -0.33
N ASP A 371 6.16 -17.72 -0.43
CA ASP A 371 6.42 -16.47 0.27
C ASP A 371 6.32 -16.62 1.81
N ASN A 372 5.74 -17.72 2.31
CA ASN A 372 5.69 -18.04 3.73
C ASN A 372 6.84 -18.93 4.22
N ASP A 373 7.70 -19.39 3.31
CA ASP A 373 8.87 -20.19 3.63
C ASP A 373 10.14 -19.35 3.48
N SER A 374 10.76 -18.98 4.59
CA SER A 374 11.99 -18.18 4.60
C SER A 374 13.19 -18.90 3.99
N ASP A 375 13.15 -20.23 3.88
CA ASP A 375 14.22 -21.04 3.29
C ASP A 375 14.01 -21.26 1.78
N ALA A 376 12.85 -20.89 1.23
CA ALA A 376 12.59 -21.00 -0.20
C ALA A 376 13.39 -19.94 -0.97
N PRO A 377 14.28 -20.30 -1.91
CA PRO A 377 15.11 -19.32 -2.62
C PRO A 377 14.26 -18.35 -3.46
N GLY A 378 13.07 -18.76 -3.88
CA GLY A 378 12.15 -17.92 -4.64
C GLY A 378 11.18 -17.08 -3.81
N ASN A 379 11.23 -17.11 -2.48
CA ASN A 379 10.35 -16.27 -1.67
C ASN A 379 10.58 -14.78 -1.95
N GLU A 380 9.55 -13.95 -1.77
CA GLU A 380 9.58 -12.52 -2.09
C GLU A 380 10.80 -11.77 -1.53
N ASN A 381 11.15 -11.97 -0.25
CA ASN A 381 12.27 -11.25 0.36
C ASN A 381 13.60 -11.68 -0.24
N THR A 382 13.83 -12.99 -0.38
CA THR A 382 15.07 -13.51 -0.98
C THR A 382 15.23 -13.05 -2.42
N LEU A 383 14.17 -13.06 -3.22
CA LEU A 383 14.17 -12.55 -4.60
C LEU A 383 14.60 -11.08 -4.65
N GLN A 384 14.08 -10.25 -3.75
CA GLN A 384 14.30 -8.80 -3.75
C GLN A 384 15.65 -8.39 -3.13
N GLU A 385 16.15 -9.14 -2.15
CA GLU A 385 17.36 -8.81 -1.39
C GLU A 385 18.65 -9.33 -2.04
N GLN A 386 18.59 -10.46 -2.76
CA GLN A 386 19.75 -11.04 -3.43
C GLN A 386 20.34 -10.09 -4.48
N GLN A 387 21.67 -10.13 -4.63
CA GLN A 387 22.43 -9.26 -5.54
C GLN A 387 23.17 -10.04 -6.64
N ASP A 388 23.11 -11.37 -6.61
CA ASP A 388 23.88 -12.23 -7.51
C ASP A 388 23.30 -12.22 -8.94
N GLU A 389 21.99 -12.03 -9.08
CA GLU A 389 21.28 -11.97 -10.35
C GLU A 389 20.30 -10.79 -10.37
N PRO A 390 20.67 -9.62 -10.94
CA PRO A 390 19.81 -8.44 -10.96
C PRO A 390 18.59 -8.60 -11.88
N ASN A 391 18.59 -9.55 -12.82
CA ASN A 391 17.40 -9.86 -13.61
C ASN A 391 16.53 -10.87 -12.85
N TRP A 392 15.53 -10.36 -12.14
CA TRP A 392 14.62 -11.20 -11.34
C TRP A 392 13.78 -12.16 -12.20
N TYR A 393 13.58 -11.89 -13.49
CA TYR A 393 12.98 -12.86 -14.40
C TYR A 393 13.89 -14.07 -14.61
N LYS A 394 15.17 -13.82 -14.90
CA LYS A 394 16.18 -14.87 -15.02
C LYS A 394 16.35 -15.65 -13.71
N TYR A 395 16.44 -14.94 -12.58
CA TYR A 395 16.50 -15.57 -11.26
C TYR A 395 15.32 -16.52 -11.05
N THR A 396 14.10 -16.07 -11.35
CA THR A 396 12.89 -16.89 -11.22
C THR A 396 12.92 -18.13 -12.13
N LEU A 397 13.35 -17.98 -13.39
CA LEU A 397 13.47 -19.10 -14.34
C LEU A 397 14.51 -20.15 -13.88
N ASP A 398 15.50 -19.75 -13.10
CA ASP A 398 16.56 -20.63 -12.59
C ASP A 398 16.23 -21.25 -11.22
N LEU A 399 15.10 -20.88 -10.59
CA LEU A 399 14.67 -21.47 -9.33
C LEU A 399 14.51 -23.01 -9.42
N PRO A 400 14.81 -23.75 -8.34
CA PRO A 400 14.52 -25.17 -8.28
C PRO A 400 13.00 -25.43 -8.31
N MET A 401 12.61 -26.54 -8.93
CA MET A 401 11.22 -27.00 -8.95
C MET A 401 10.91 -27.84 -7.70
N ALA A 402 9.92 -27.45 -6.92
CA ALA A 402 9.37 -28.23 -5.81
C ALA A 402 8.32 -29.24 -6.28
N TYR A 403 7.51 -28.87 -7.28
CA TYR A 403 6.38 -29.66 -7.78
C TYR A 403 6.31 -29.64 -9.31
N ASP A 404 5.43 -30.46 -9.88
CA ASP A 404 5.08 -30.36 -11.29
C ASP A 404 4.14 -29.16 -11.51
N PRO A 405 4.26 -28.39 -12.61
CA PRO A 405 3.34 -27.30 -12.88
C PRO A 405 1.89 -27.78 -12.92
N GLY A 406 1.00 -27.04 -12.27
CA GLY A 406 -0.43 -27.32 -12.18
C GLY A 406 -0.85 -28.30 -11.07
N THR A 407 0.07 -28.97 -10.37
CA THR A 407 -0.31 -29.94 -9.33
C THR A 407 -0.53 -29.32 -7.95
N ASN A 408 0.19 -28.24 -7.64
CA ASN A 408 0.16 -27.57 -6.34
C ASN A 408 0.14 -26.06 -6.55
N ALA A 409 -0.79 -25.36 -5.90
CA ALA A 409 -0.81 -23.90 -5.85
C ALA A 409 -0.23 -23.41 -4.52
N ILE A 410 0.82 -22.59 -4.60
CA ILE A 410 1.49 -21.96 -3.46
C ILE A 410 1.62 -20.47 -3.71
N TYR A 411 1.39 -19.65 -2.68
CA TYR A 411 1.46 -18.21 -2.86
C TYR A 411 2.92 -17.78 -3.08
N CYS A 412 3.21 -17.23 -4.25
CA CYS A 412 4.58 -16.97 -4.70
C CYS A 412 4.65 -15.71 -5.58
N SER A 413 5.28 -14.66 -5.07
CA SER A 413 5.38 -13.36 -5.77
C SER A 413 6.26 -13.42 -7.03
N ALA A 414 7.17 -14.38 -7.11
CA ALA A 414 7.98 -14.63 -8.30
C ALA A 414 7.12 -15.04 -9.52
N ASN A 415 6.01 -15.77 -9.30
CA ASN A 415 5.07 -16.13 -10.38
C ASN A 415 4.46 -14.87 -11.00
N SER A 416 3.96 -13.95 -10.17
CA SER A 416 3.35 -12.71 -10.63
C SER A 416 4.36 -11.83 -11.37
N ASN A 417 5.60 -11.74 -10.89
CA ASN A 417 6.65 -11.03 -11.60
C ASN A 417 6.95 -11.65 -12.98
N LEU A 418 7.00 -12.98 -13.07
CA LEU A 418 7.29 -13.70 -14.31
C LEU A 418 6.17 -13.58 -15.35
N ILE A 419 4.91 -13.33 -14.94
CA ILE A 419 3.82 -12.95 -15.88
C ILE A 419 4.24 -11.74 -16.71
N GLY A 420 4.87 -10.75 -16.09
CA GLY A 420 5.36 -9.56 -16.78
C GLY A 420 6.41 -9.91 -17.84
N ALA A 421 7.34 -10.80 -17.50
CA ALA A 421 8.34 -11.28 -18.44
C ALA A 421 7.71 -11.95 -19.67
N VAL A 422 6.70 -12.80 -19.46
CA VAL A 422 5.96 -13.47 -20.54
C VAL A 422 5.23 -12.45 -21.41
N LEU A 423 4.60 -11.44 -20.81
CA LEU A 423 3.93 -10.38 -21.56
C LEU A 423 4.89 -9.59 -22.44
N SER A 424 6.01 -9.09 -21.90
CA SER A 424 7.01 -8.40 -22.71
C SER A 424 7.62 -9.31 -23.78
N GLY A 425 7.88 -10.58 -23.46
CA GLY A 425 8.41 -11.54 -24.44
C GLY A 425 7.43 -11.87 -25.58
N ALA A 426 6.14 -11.98 -25.28
CA ALA A 426 5.11 -12.31 -26.28
C ALA A 426 4.72 -11.11 -27.14
N THR A 427 4.71 -9.91 -26.56
CA THR A 427 4.28 -8.68 -27.24
C THR A 427 5.43 -7.93 -27.92
N GLY A 428 6.65 -8.06 -27.39
CA GLY A 428 7.79 -7.22 -27.77
C GLY A 428 7.76 -5.81 -27.14
N GLU A 429 6.80 -5.52 -26.28
CA GLU A 429 6.57 -4.20 -25.67
C GLU A 429 7.11 -4.14 -24.23
N SER A 430 7.45 -2.93 -23.76
CA SER A 430 7.78 -2.70 -22.35
C SER A 430 6.53 -2.87 -21.48
N LEU A 431 6.66 -3.36 -20.24
CA LEU A 431 5.50 -3.47 -19.36
C LEU A 431 4.95 -2.11 -18.95
N MET A 432 5.81 -1.09 -18.89
CA MET A 432 5.40 0.29 -18.59
C MET A 432 4.47 0.83 -19.67
N ASP A 433 4.79 0.58 -20.93
CA ASP A 433 3.96 0.99 -22.07
C ASP A 433 2.69 0.15 -22.17
N LEU A 434 2.79 -1.18 -22.05
CA LEU A 434 1.60 -2.04 -22.04
C LEU A 434 0.61 -1.62 -20.95
N PHE A 435 1.09 -1.38 -19.73
CA PHE A 435 0.24 -0.95 -18.64
C PHE A 435 -0.34 0.45 -18.89
N ALA A 436 0.47 1.40 -19.36
CA ALA A 436 -0.01 2.75 -19.65
C ALA A 436 -1.07 2.75 -20.77
N ASP A 437 -0.84 1.98 -21.81
CA ASP A 437 -1.63 1.95 -23.05
C ASP A 437 -2.93 1.16 -22.88
N LEU A 438 -2.87 0.01 -22.21
CA LEU A 438 -4.00 -0.93 -22.11
C LEU A 438 -4.83 -0.78 -20.83
N ILE A 439 -4.26 -0.22 -19.76
CA ILE A 439 -4.93 -0.09 -18.47
C ILE A 439 -5.05 1.37 -18.03
N ALA A 440 -3.92 2.07 -17.82
CA ALA A 440 -3.95 3.37 -17.15
C ALA A 440 -4.73 4.42 -17.95
N ARG A 441 -4.41 4.61 -19.24
CA ARG A 441 -5.10 5.61 -20.07
C ARG A 441 -6.58 5.26 -20.33
N PRO A 442 -6.94 4.02 -20.70
CA PRO A 442 -8.35 3.63 -20.84
C PRO A 442 -9.19 3.82 -19.58
N LEU A 443 -8.59 3.69 -18.39
CA LEU A 443 -9.24 3.93 -17.11
C LEU A 443 -9.15 5.40 -16.63
N GLY A 444 -8.48 6.27 -17.37
CA GLY A 444 -8.26 7.67 -16.99
C GLY A 444 -7.36 7.86 -15.77
N VAL A 445 -6.49 6.89 -15.48
CA VAL A 445 -5.56 6.90 -14.34
C VAL A 445 -4.35 7.75 -14.71
N LYS A 446 -4.27 8.92 -14.07
CA LYS A 446 -3.24 9.94 -14.36
C LYS A 446 -2.06 9.90 -13.39
N GLN A 447 -2.17 9.17 -12.28
CA GLN A 447 -1.12 9.10 -11.26
C GLN A 447 -1.03 7.70 -10.65
N TYR A 448 0.13 7.08 -10.81
CA TYR A 448 0.48 5.79 -10.23
C TYR A 448 2.01 5.70 -10.10
N TYR A 449 2.48 4.74 -9.29
CA TYR A 449 3.91 4.44 -9.16
C TYR A 449 4.14 2.94 -9.24
N LEU A 450 4.94 2.50 -10.20
CA LEU A 450 5.32 1.11 -10.38
C LEU A 450 6.73 0.91 -9.82
N GLY A 451 6.89 0.03 -8.83
CA GLY A 451 8.21 -0.43 -8.40
C GLY A 451 8.92 -1.17 -9.53
N LEU A 452 10.21 -0.93 -9.71
CA LEU A 452 11.01 -1.52 -10.78
C LEU A 452 12.00 -2.52 -10.21
N GLN A 453 12.16 -3.65 -10.90
CA GLN A 453 13.29 -4.54 -10.67
C GLN A 453 14.60 -3.88 -11.15
N PRO A 454 15.79 -4.39 -10.76
CA PRO A 454 17.07 -3.76 -11.09
C PRO A 454 17.32 -3.53 -12.59
N THR A 455 16.71 -4.35 -13.46
CA THR A 455 16.79 -4.20 -14.93
C THR A 455 15.93 -3.06 -15.49
N GLY A 456 15.07 -2.43 -14.68
CA GLY A 456 14.25 -1.28 -15.05
C GLY A 456 12.81 -1.60 -15.46
N GLU A 457 12.43 -2.88 -15.55
CA GLU A 457 11.04 -3.27 -15.80
C GLU A 457 10.20 -3.23 -14.50
N PRO A 458 8.88 -2.97 -14.59
CA PRO A 458 7.93 -3.12 -13.49
C PRO A 458 7.98 -4.49 -12.80
N TYR A 459 8.00 -4.45 -11.47
CA TYR A 459 7.81 -5.59 -10.60
C TYR A 459 6.32 -5.86 -10.39
N LEU A 460 5.82 -6.96 -10.95
CA LEU A 460 4.39 -7.33 -10.85
C LEU A 460 4.06 -8.18 -9.60
N GLY A 461 5.03 -8.41 -8.72
CA GLY A 461 4.81 -9.11 -7.45
C GLY A 461 4.05 -8.29 -6.41
N GLY A 462 3.95 -6.97 -6.55
CA GLY A 462 3.19 -6.13 -5.62
C GLY A 462 3.80 -4.74 -5.46
N GLY A 463 3.19 -3.93 -4.61
CA GLY A 463 3.78 -2.66 -4.16
C GLY A 463 3.59 -1.49 -5.12
N ALA A 464 2.76 -1.66 -6.16
CA ALA A 464 2.34 -0.52 -6.97
C ALA A 464 1.54 0.47 -6.11
N HIS A 465 1.73 1.75 -6.33
CA HIS A 465 1.00 2.80 -5.62
C HIS A 465 -0.03 3.45 -6.53
N TRP A 466 -1.23 3.64 -5.97
CA TRP A 466 -2.38 4.12 -6.72
C TRP A 466 -3.21 5.08 -5.90
N LEU A 467 -3.90 6.01 -6.56
CA LEU A 467 -4.95 6.76 -5.91
C LEU A 467 -6.14 5.83 -5.55
N PRO A 468 -6.81 6.05 -4.40
CA PRO A 468 -7.87 5.15 -3.92
C PRO A 468 -9.01 4.92 -4.93
N ARG A 469 -9.45 5.97 -5.62
CA ARG A 469 -10.52 5.85 -6.63
C ARG A 469 -10.07 5.14 -7.89
N ASP A 470 -8.80 5.29 -8.27
CA ASP A 470 -8.23 4.71 -9.49
C ASP A 470 -7.99 3.22 -9.33
N PHE A 471 -7.41 2.78 -8.20
CA PHE A 471 -7.18 1.36 -7.94
C PHE A 471 -8.51 0.59 -7.93
N MET A 472 -9.55 1.15 -7.32
CA MET A 472 -10.88 0.53 -7.26
C MET A 472 -11.49 0.25 -8.65
N LYS A 473 -11.10 1.01 -9.70
CA LYS A 473 -11.57 0.77 -11.08
C LYS A 473 -11.20 -0.62 -11.58
N LEU A 474 -10.08 -1.19 -11.12
CA LEU A 474 -9.68 -2.55 -11.49
C LEU A 474 -10.78 -3.56 -11.11
N GLY A 475 -11.30 -3.47 -9.88
CA GLY A 475 -12.41 -4.32 -9.46
C GLY A 475 -13.71 -4.02 -10.18
N GLN A 476 -14.00 -2.74 -10.49
CA GLN A 476 -15.22 -2.38 -11.23
C GLN A 476 -15.20 -2.90 -12.67
N VAL A 477 -14.05 -2.91 -13.34
CA VAL A 477 -13.89 -3.52 -14.66
C VAL A 477 -14.29 -4.99 -14.61
N MET A 478 -13.74 -5.74 -13.65
CA MET A 478 -14.05 -7.17 -13.50
C MET A 478 -15.52 -7.39 -13.13
N LEU A 479 -16.07 -6.56 -12.24
CA LEU A 479 -17.49 -6.62 -11.84
C LEU A 479 -18.43 -6.34 -13.03
N ASN A 480 -18.04 -5.44 -13.93
CA ASN A 480 -18.79 -5.07 -15.14
C ASN A 480 -18.47 -5.96 -16.35
N GLY A 481 -18.02 -7.20 -16.12
CA GLY A 481 -17.71 -8.14 -17.19
C GLY A 481 -16.64 -7.64 -18.15
N GLY A 482 -15.65 -6.90 -17.65
CA GLY A 482 -14.49 -6.43 -18.41
C GLY A 482 -14.61 -5.04 -19.03
N THR A 483 -15.61 -4.23 -18.64
CA THR A 483 -15.84 -2.90 -19.21
C THR A 483 -15.72 -1.75 -18.20
N TRP A 484 -15.23 -0.61 -18.66
CA TRP A 484 -15.21 0.66 -17.93
C TRP A 484 -15.79 1.77 -18.81
N ASN A 485 -16.86 2.43 -18.36
CA ASN A 485 -17.53 3.52 -19.09
C ASN A 485 -17.81 3.22 -20.58
N GLY A 486 -18.25 1.99 -20.87
CA GLY A 486 -18.56 1.54 -22.23
C GLY A 486 -17.35 1.14 -23.08
N HIS A 487 -16.14 1.27 -22.55
CA HIS A 487 -14.91 0.78 -23.18
C HIS A 487 -14.55 -0.61 -22.65
N ARG A 488 -14.20 -1.51 -23.56
CA ARG A 488 -13.78 -2.89 -23.25
C ARG A 488 -12.30 -2.90 -22.89
N ILE A 489 -11.99 -3.35 -21.67
CA ILE A 489 -10.61 -3.44 -21.16
C ILE A 489 -10.11 -4.87 -21.25
N VAL A 490 -10.95 -5.82 -20.81
CA VAL A 490 -10.71 -7.27 -20.94
C VAL A 490 -12.00 -7.92 -21.45
N SER A 491 -11.90 -9.09 -22.05
CA SER A 491 -13.09 -9.82 -22.51
C SER A 491 -14.01 -10.20 -21.32
N GLU A 492 -15.29 -10.39 -21.61
CA GLU A 492 -16.26 -10.84 -20.60
C GLU A 492 -15.90 -12.23 -20.05
N GLU A 493 -15.41 -13.11 -20.92
CA GLU A 493 -14.91 -14.43 -20.56
C GLU A 493 -13.71 -14.33 -19.61
N TRP A 494 -12.74 -13.44 -19.90
CA TRP A 494 -11.59 -13.23 -19.01
C TRP A 494 -12.03 -12.71 -17.65
N ALA A 495 -12.95 -11.75 -17.60
CA ALA A 495 -13.49 -11.25 -16.35
C ALA A 495 -14.15 -12.36 -15.51
N ALA A 496 -14.97 -13.19 -16.15
CA ALA A 496 -15.67 -14.30 -15.51
C ALA A 496 -14.71 -15.39 -15.02
N GLU A 497 -13.78 -15.86 -15.85
CA GLU A 497 -12.85 -16.92 -15.47
C GLU A 497 -11.87 -16.49 -14.39
N SER A 498 -11.36 -15.26 -14.50
CA SER A 498 -10.35 -14.73 -13.57
C SER A 498 -10.88 -14.59 -12.15
N THR A 499 -12.19 -14.34 -12.02
CA THR A 499 -12.89 -14.13 -10.75
C THR A 499 -13.66 -15.36 -10.28
N GLN A 500 -13.36 -16.54 -10.83
CA GLN A 500 -13.86 -17.82 -10.34
C GLN A 500 -12.76 -18.67 -9.72
N ALA A 501 -13.13 -19.63 -8.87
CA ALA A 501 -12.20 -20.56 -8.25
C ALA A 501 -11.56 -21.48 -9.31
N GLN A 502 -10.25 -21.36 -9.51
CA GLN A 502 -9.45 -22.20 -10.41
C GLN A 502 -8.62 -23.22 -9.61
N VAL A 503 -8.09 -22.80 -8.45
CA VAL A 503 -7.27 -23.62 -7.56
C VAL A 503 -7.55 -23.26 -6.10
N LYS A 504 -7.00 -24.06 -5.17
CA LYS A 504 -6.94 -23.73 -3.75
C LYS A 504 -5.50 -23.45 -3.31
N ILE A 505 -5.29 -22.32 -2.65
CA ILE A 505 -4.04 -22.00 -1.95
C ILE A 505 -4.30 -22.15 -0.45
N GLY A 506 -3.73 -23.21 0.14
CA GLY A 506 -4.19 -23.68 1.45
C GLY A 506 -5.68 -24.00 1.40
N ASP A 507 -6.47 -23.38 2.28
CA ASP A 507 -7.93 -23.57 2.34
C ASP A 507 -8.74 -22.52 1.56
N ARG A 508 -8.07 -21.59 0.85
CA ARG A 508 -8.72 -20.46 0.16
C ARG A 508 -8.77 -20.68 -1.35
N ASP A 509 -9.91 -20.36 -1.95
CA ASP A 509 -10.08 -20.40 -3.40
C ASP A 509 -9.39 -19.21 -4.07
N TYR A 510 -8.80 -19.47 -5.23
CA TYR A 510 -8.03 -18.50 -6.00
C TYR A 510 -8.31 -18.66 -7.51
N GLY A 511 -8.49 -17.54 -8.19
CA GLY A 511 -8.66 -17.43 -9.64
C GLY A 511 -7.37 -16.99 -10.34
N TYR A 512 -7.49 -16.21 -11.40
CA TYR A 512 -6.32 -15.61 -12.07
C TYR A 512 -5.90 -14.34 -11.33
N GLN A 513 -5.05 -14.50 -10.31
CA GLN A 513 -4.60 -13.40 -9.42
C GLN A 513 -5.72 -12.71 -8.61
N TRP A 514 -6.84 -13.39 -8.35
CA TRP A 514 -7.94 -12.91 -7.50
C TRP A 514 -8.26 -13.96 -6.42
N TRP A 515 -8.39 -13.53 -5.18
CA TRP A 515 -8.92 -14.37 -4.11
C TRP A 515 -10.44 -14.50 -4.23
N ILE A 516 -10.96 -15.66 -3.87
CA ILE A 516 -12.40 -15.95 -3.89
C ILE A 516 -12.88 -16.24 -2.47
N ASN A 517 -14.04 -15.71 -2.11
CA ASN A 517 -14.70 -15.97 -0.85
C ASN A 517 -16.22 -16.06 -1.03
N GLU A 518 -16.89 -16.73 -0.10
CA GLU A 518 -18.34 -16.78 -0.01
C GLU A 518 -18.79 -16.08 1.27
N TYR A 519 -19.75 -15.17 1.16
CA TYR A 519 -20.33 -14.50 2.33
C TYR A 519 -21.75 -14.98 2.58
N PRO A 520 -22.11 -15.27 3.85
CA PRO A 520 -23.50 -15.41 4.22
C PRO A 520 -24.28 -14.12 3.89
N PHE A 521 -25.39 -14.27 3.18
CA PHE A 521 -26.26 -13.16 2.82
C PHE A 521 -27.72 -13.61 2.86
N ARG A 522 -28.46 -13.11 3.85
CA ARG A 522 -29.85 -13.51 4.13
C ARG A 522 -29.95 -15.03 4.33
N ASP A 523 -30.76 -15.71 3.52
CA ASP A 523 -30.99 -17.15 3.61
C ASP A 523 -30.02 -17.98 2.73
N GLY A 524 -28.97 -17.36 2.16
CA GLY A 524 -28.02 -18.01 1.26
C GLY A 524 -26.60 -17.47 1.38
N THR A 525 -25.81 -17.64 0.32
CA THR A 525 -24.47 -17.07 0.18
C THR A 525 -24.39 -16.19 -1.07
N VAL A 526 -23.42 -15.29 -1.09
CA VAL A 526 -23.02 -14.53 -2.28
C VAL A 526 -21.53 -14.72 -2.52
N HIS A 527 -21.19 -14.86 -3.79
CA HIS A 527 -19.83 -14.98 -4.27
C HIS A 527 -19.12 -13.62 -4.24
N ALA A 528 -17.87 -13.61 -3.77
CA ALA A 528 -17.01 -12.44 -3.76
C ALA A 528 -15.64 -12.78 -4.35
N PHE A 529 -15.19 -11.95 -5.29
CA PHE A 529 -13.79 -11.95 -5.73
C PHE A 529 -13.08 -10.72 -5.17
N PHE A 530 -11.80 -10.84 -4.85
CA PHE A 530 -11.06 -9.71 -4.28
C PHE A 530 -9.55 -9.76 -4.50
N ALA A 531 -8.96 -8.59 -4.62
CA ALA A 531 -7.52 -8.37 -4.49
C ALA A 531 -7.23 -8.03 -3.03
N ALA A 532 -6.14 -8.55 -2.47
CA ALA A 532 -5.74 -8.29 -1.09
C ALA A 532 -4.23 -8.07 -0.94
N GLY A 533 -3.87 -7.05 -0.16
CA GLY A 533 -2.50 -6.66 0.14
C GLY A 533 -2.25 -6.56 1.64
N ASN A 534 -1.00 -6.85 2.05
CA ASN A 534 -0.55 -6.62 3.41
C ASN A 534 -0.88 -5.17 3.85
N GLY A 535 -1.30 -4.98 5.10
CA GLY A 535 -1.75 -3.67 5.60
C GLY A 535 -3.25 -3.42 5.51
N GLY A 536 -4.01 -4.28 4.82
CA GLY A 536 -5.48 -4.17 4.73
C GLY A 536 -5.97 -3.49 3.45
N GLN A 537 -5.16 -3.51 2.38
CA GLN A 537 -5.56 -3.03 1.06
C GLN A 537 -6.46 -4.10 0.43
N ILE A 538 -7.71 -3.77 0.13
CA ILE A 538 -8.68 -4.70 -0.44
C ILE A 538 -9.46 -4.00 -1.53
N ILE A 539 -9.69 -4.68 -2.66
CA ILE A 539 -10.80 -4.37 -3.59
C ILE A 539 -11.60 -5.64 -3.74
N MET A 540 -12.90 -5.58 -3.45
CA MET A 540 -13.79 -6.73 -3.42
C MET A 540 -15.06 -6.46 -4.22
N GLY A 541 -15.33 -7.30 -5.23
CA GLY A 541 -16.55 -7.28 -6.01
C GLY A 541 -17.48 -8.42 -5.62
N ILE A 542 -18.77 -8.14 -5.56
CA ILE A 542 -19.85 -9.11 -5.28
C ILE A 542 -20.87 -9.00 -6.43
N PRO A 543 -20.73 -9.82 -7.50
CA PRO A 543 -21.53 -9.73 -8.71
C PRO A 543 -23.04 -9.74 -8.47
N GLU A 544 -23.54 -10.62 -7.62
CA GLU A 544 -24.98 -10.79 -7.33
C GLU A 544 -25.62 -9.54 -6.70
N LEU A 545 -24.81 -8.65 -6.16
CA LEU A 545 -25.25 -7.41 -5.51
C LEU A 545 -24.86 -6.14 -6.30
N ASP A 546 -24.14 -6.30 -7.42
CA ASP A 546 -23.45 -5.24 -8.16
C ASP A 546 -22.74 -4.27 -7.21
N LEU A 547 -21.98 -4.85 -6.27
CA LEU A 547 -21.38 -4.16 -5.13
C LEU A 547 -19.87 -4.28 -5.21
N LEU A 548 -19.20 -3.14 -5.15
CA LEU A 548 -17.75 -3.03 -5.11
C LEU A 548 -17.33 -2.28 -3.85
N ILE A 549 -16.37 -2.84 -3.12
CA ILE A 549 -15.90 -2.32 -1.84
C ILE A 549 -14.38 -2.21 -1.92
N ALA A 550 -13.83 -1.07 -1.52
CA ALA A 550 -12.40 -0.91 -1.35
C ALA A 550 -12.06 -0.42 0.06
N PHE A 551 -11.04 -1.06 0.65
CA PHE A 551 -10.42 -0.63 1.89
C PHE A 551 -8.95 -0.36 1.63
N TYR A 552 -8.43 0.69 2.27
CA TYR A 552 -7.01 1.02 2.32
C TYR A 552 -6.60 1.11 3.78
N GLY A 553 -5.41 0.63 4.13
CA GLY A 553 -5.02 0.52 5.55
C GLY A 553 -3.52 0.63 5.81
N GLY A 554 -3.15 0.59 7.08
CA GLY A 554 -1.76 0.71 7.54
C GLY A 554 -1.30 -0.43 8.46
N ASN A 555 -2.08 -1.50 8.63
CA ASN A 555 -1.81 -2.58 9.57
C ASN A 555 -0.82 -3.63 9.02
N TYR A 556 0.32 -3.18 8.47
CA TYR A 556 1.28 -4.08 7.83
C TYR A 556 1.81 -5.12 8.82
N SER A 557 1.85 -6.38 8.38
CA SER A 557 2.32 -7.54 9.13
C SER A 557 1.54 -7.82 10.43
N ASP A 558 0.28 -7.39 10.47
CA ASP A 558 -0.61 -7.55 11.63
C ASP A 558 -1.91 -8.26 11.22
N ALA A 559 -2.37 -9.21 12.04
CA ALA A 559 -3.60 -9.97 11.77
C ALA A 559 -4.86 -9.11 11.80
N VAL A 560 -4.83 -7.94 12.45
CA VAL A 560 -5.98 -7.01 12.49
C VAL A 560 -6.38 -6.54 11.08
N LEU A 561 -5.49 -6.63 10.09
CA LEU A 561 -5.79 -6.28 8.69
C LEU A 561 -7.00 -7.07 8.13
N TYR A 562 -7.26 -8.27 8.64
CA TYR A 562 -8.38 -9.11 8.18
C TYR A 562 -9.73 -8.64 8.70
N ARG A 563 -9.80 -7.64 9.59
CA ARG A 563 -11.07 -7.13 10.13
C ARG A 563 -11.97 -6.55 9.06
N ALA A 564 -11.43 -5.91 8.03
CA ALA A 564 -12.22 -5.37 6.92
C ALA A 564 -13.08 -6.46 6.25
N GLN A 565 -12.45 -7.54 5.79
CA GLN A 565 -13.11 -8.68 5.14
C GLN A 565 -13.95 -9.54 6.10
N ASN A 566 -13.47 -9.80 7.31
CA ASN A 566 -14.10 -10.78 8.20
C ASN A 566 -15.18 -10.16 9.11
N VAL A 567 -15.20 -8.83 9.26
CA VAL A 567 -16.10 -8.13 10.17
C VAL A 567 -16.81 -6.98 9.46
N LEU A 568 -16.08 -6.00 8.92
CA LEU A 568 -16.70 -4.75 8.44
C LEU A 568 -17.64 -5.00 7.24
N ILE A 569 -17.19 -5.79 6.27
CA ILE A 569 -17.99 -6.16 5.09
C ILE A 569 -19.26 -6.94 5.50
N PRO A 570 -19.18 -8.09 6.18
CA PRO A 570 -20.38 -8.87 6.50
C PRO A 570 -21.29 -8.19 7.52
N GLU A 571 -20.75 -7.57 8.56
CA GLU A 571 -21.56 -7.06 9.68
C GLU A 571 -22.22 -5.71 9.39
N TYR A 572 -21.69 -4.92 8.45
CA TYR A 572 -22.17 -3.57 8.17
C TYR A 572 -22.53 -3.38 6.70
N ILE A 573 -21.58 -3.60 5.78
CA ILE A 573 -21.80 -3.28 4.36
C ILE A 573 -22.85 -4.21 3.74
N LEU A 574 -22.73 -5.52 3.91
CA LEU A 574 -23.74 -6.46 3.40
C LEU A 574 -25.11 -6.25 4.06
N LYS A 575 -25.15 -5.95 5.36
CA LYS A 575 -26.40 -5.62 6.06
C LYS A 575 -27.08 -4.36 5.55
N SER A 576 -26.34 -3.44 4.93
CA SER A 576 -26.92 -2.24 4.32
C SER A 576 -27.72 -2.52 3.04
N VAL A 577 -27.54 -3.67 2.39
CA VAL A 577 -28.15 -3.97 1.09
C VAL A 577 -29.65 -4.30 1.22
N LYS A 578 -30.54 -3.37 0.83
CA LYS A 578 -32.01 -3.52 0.96
C LYS A 578 -32.63 -4.51 -0.03
N SER A 579 -32.08 -4.65 -1.23
CA SER A 579 -32.53 -5.61 -2.24
C SER A 579 -31.34 -6.10 -3.05
N ALA A 580 -31.27 -7.41 -3.35
CA ALA A 580 -30.37 -7.91 -4.39
C ALA A 580 -30.76 -7.27 -5.74
N VAL A 581 -29.81 -7.11 -6.66
CA VAL A 581 -30.14 -6.67 -8.02
C VAL A 581 -31.07 -7.74 -8.60
N LYS A 582 -32.21 -7.32 -9.18
CA LYS A 582 -32.99 -8.24 -10.01
C LYS A 582 -32.07 -8.64 -11.16
N SER A 583 -31.67 -9.91 -11.22
CA SER A 583 -30.93 -10.46 -12.36
C SER A 583 -31.54 -9.95 -13.66
N LEU A 584 -30.72 -9.33 -14.51
CA LEU A 584 -31.08 -9.02 -15.89
C LEU A 584 -31.29 -10.30 -16.69
#